data_AF-A0A8H7I7Y1-F1
#
_entry.id   AF-A0A8H7I7Y1-F1
#
_cell.length_a   1.000
_cell.length_b   1.000
_cell.length_c   1.000
_cell.angle_alpha   90.00
_cell.angle_beta   90.00
_cell.angle_gamma   90.00
#
_symmetry.space_group_name_H-M   'P 1'
#
loop_
_entity.id
_entity.type
_entity.pdbx_description
1 polymer ?
#
loop_
_entity_poly.entity_id
_entity_poly.type
_entity_poly.pdbx_seq_one_letter_code
_entity_poly.pdbx_strand_id
1 'polypeptide(L)' 'MLMALQVGKMSSTEESAAPAAGPSATPKKPITIITIGMAGSGKTTFVQRITSYLRSTASSTTDAPRPPYVINLDPA' A
#
# COMPACT_ATOMS: atom_id res chain seq x y z
N MET A 1 50.15 -23.66 -41.56
CA MET A 1 49.57 -23.85 -40.22
C MET A 1 48.23 -24.54 -40.41
N LEU A 2 48.27 -25.86 -40.26
CA LEU A 2 47.12 -26.76 -40.30
C LEU A 2 46.20 -26.45 -39.12
N MET A 3 44.89 -26.34 -39.32
CA MET A 3 43.92 -26.81 -38.32
C MET A 3 42.52 -26.99 -38.92
N ALA A 4 42.06 -28.23 -38.84
CA ALA A 4 40.71 -28.67 -39.16
C ALA A 4 39.84 -28.68 -37.88
N LEU A 5 38.52 -28.62 -38.10
CA LEU A 5 37.41 -29.07 -37.24
C LEU A 5 37.17 -28.42 -35.87
N GLN A 6 35.95 -27.92 -35.67
CA GLN A 6 34.98 -28.58 -34.76
C GLN A 6 33.55 -28.08 -35.04
N VAL A 7 32.66 -29.00 -35.41
CA VAL A 7 31.20 -28.84 -35.35
C VAL A 7 30.78 -28.85 -33.88
N GLY A 8 29.97 -27.88 -33.43
CA GLY A 8 29.59 -27.83 -32.02
C GLY A 8 28.43 -26.89 -31.70
N LYS A 9 27.20 -27.45 -31.77
CA LYS A 9 26.09 -27.25 -30.83
C LYS A 9 25.45 -25.84 -30.73
N MET A 10 24.30 -25.72 -31.39
CA MET A 10 23.22 -24.82 -30.96
C MET A 10 22.74 -25.23 -29.55
N SER A 11 22.82 -24.32 -28.59
CA SER A 11 22.02 -24.33 -27.37
C SER A 11 21.85 -22.89 -26.90
N SER A 12 20.61 -22.45 -27.00
CA SER A 12 20.02 -21.23 -26.49
C SER A 12 20.45 -20.91 -25.05
N THR A 13 20.76 -19.65 -24.78
CA THR A 13 20.01 -18.74 -23.89
C THR A 13 20.92 -17.57 -23.55
N GLU A 14 20.50 -16.37 -23.92
CA GLU A 14 21.20 -15.12 -23.66
C GLU A 14 21.30 -14.84 -22.16
N GLU A 15 22.50 -14.47 -21.75
CA GLU A 15 22.79 -13.71 -20.53
C GLU A 15 22.10 -12.34 -20.65
N SER A 16 21.16 -12.02 -19.75
CA SER A 16 20.76 -10.64 -19.54
C SER A 16 20.48 -10.40 -18.06
N ALA A 17 21.31 -9.50 -17.53
CA ALA A 17 21.34 -9.07 -16.15
C ALA A 17 19.97 -8.56 -15.65
N ALA A 18 19.76 -8.75 -14.35
CA ALA A 18 18.58 -8.33 -13.61
C ALA A 18 18.14 -6.89 -13.88
N PRO A 19 16.83 -6.59 -13.79
CA PRO A 19 16.40 -5.44 -13.03
C PRO A 19 16.22 -5.91 -11.57
N ALA A 20 16.95 -5.28 -10.66
CA ALA A 20 16.65 -5.35 -9.24
C ALA A 20 15.14 -5.07 -9.06
N ALA A 21 14.42 -6.02 -8.46
CA ALA A 21 13.05 -5.83 -8.05
C ALA A 21 13.03 -4.70 -7.00
N GLY A 22 12.83 -3.47 -7.45
CA GLY A 22 12.48 -2.36 -6.57
C GLY A 22 11.22 -2.73 -5.79
N PRO A 23 11.02 -2.19 -4.58
CA PRO A 23 9.87 -2.54 -3.77
C PRO A 23 8.60 -2.19 -4.55
N SER A 24 7.90 -3.23 -5.03
CA SER A 24 6.55 -3.09 -5.56
C SER A 24 5.68 -2.61 -4.40
N ALA A 25 5.50 -1.29 -4.31
CA ALA A 25 4.63 -0.68 -3.32
C ALA A 25 3.21 -1.19 -3.58
N THR A 26 2.84 -2.21 -2.83
CA THR A 26 1.47 -2.71 -2.86
C THR A 26 0.59 -1.56 -2.36
N PRO A 27 -0.47 -1.19 -3.10
CA PRO A 27 -1.32 -0.07 -2.70
C PRO A 27 -1.88 -0.36 -1.30
N LYS A 28 -1.63 0.57 -0.38
CA LYS A 28 -2.04 0.41 1.02
C LYS A 28 -3.56 0.43 1.07
N LYS A 29 -4.15 -0.67 1.54
CA LYS A 29 -5.61 -0.77 1.68
C LYS A 29 -6.12 0.29 2.66
N PRO A 30 -7.34 0.82 2.46
CA PRO A 30 -7.93 1.79 3.37
C PRO A 30 -8.13 1.18 4.76
N ILE A 31 -7.91 1.98 5.80
CA ILE A 31 -8.11 1.59 7.20
C ILE A 31 -9.57 1.91 7.58
N THR A 32 -10.28 0.92 8.11
CA THR A 32 -11.64 1.09 8.64
C THR A 32 -11.59 1.00 10.16
N ILE A 33 -12.23 1.96 10.84
CA ILE A 33 -12.28 2.03 12.30
C ILE A 33 -13.74 1.92 12.73
N ILE A 34 -14.04 1.00 13.64
CA ILE A 34 -15.38 0.83 14.23
C ILE A 34 -15.27 1.16 15.72
N THR A 35 -16.07 2.13 16.18
CA THR A 35 -16.11 2.52 17.59
C THR A 35 -17.31 1.88 18.29
N ILE A 36 -17.05 1.05 19.30
CA ILE A 36 -18.07 0.29 20.05
C ILE A 36 -17.91 0.58 21.55
N GLY A 37 -19.00 0.62 22.30
CA GLY A 37 -18.97 0.92 23.73
C GLY A 37 -20.34 1.31 24.28
N MET A 38 -20.44 1.31 25.62
CA MET A 38 -21.64 1.69 26.35
C MET A 38 -21.97 3.19 26.20
N ALA A 39 -23.16 3.60 26.65
CA ALA A 39 -23.51 5.03 26.75
C ALA A 39 -22.48 5.76 27.63
N GLY A 40 -22.13 7.00 27.27
CA GLY A 40 -21.14 7.79 28.02
C GLY A 40 -19.67 7.39 27.85
N SER A 41 -19.34 6.34 27.09
CA SER A 41 -17.94 5.91 26.89
C SER A 41 -17.12 6.85 25.98
N GLY A 42 -17.71 7.94 25.49
CA GLY A 42 -17.02 8.94 24.68
C GLY A 42 -16.78 8.52 23.21
N LYS A 43 -17.53 7.57 22.66
CA LYS A 43 -17.40 7.12 21.26
C LYS A 43 -17.44 8.29 20.27
N THR A 44 -18.42 9.18 20.42
CA THR A 44 -18.58 10.38 19.58
C THR A 44 -17.38 11.30 19.71
N THR A 45 -16.91 11.54 20.94
CA THR A 45 -15.72 12.36 21.21
C THR A 45 -14.47 11.76 20.57
N PHE A 46 -14.31 10.45 20.60
CA PHE A 46 -13.21 9.75 19.93
C PHE A 46 -13.27 9.93 18.41
N VAL A 47 -14.43 9.68 17.80
CA VAL A 47 -14.64 9.86 16.35
C VAL A 47 -14.35 11.30 15.93
N GLN A 48 -14.79 12.30 16.69
CA GLN A 48 -14.50 13.70 16.42
C GLN A 48 -12.99 14.02 16.50
N ARG A 49 -12.31 13.54 17.54
CA ARG A 49 -10.87 13.77 17.73
C ARG A 49 -10.04 13.13 16.62
N ILE A 50 -10.29 11.86 16.30
CA ILE A 50 -9.52 11.16 15.27
C ILE A 50 -9.79 11.77 13.89
N THR A 51 -11.02 12.19 13.62
CA THR A 51 -11.38 12.85 12.35
C THR A 51 -10.64 14.17 12.19
N SER A 52 -10.58 14.99 13.26
CA SER A 52 -9.82 16.26 13.25
C SER A 52 -8.34 16.02 13.02
N TYR A 53 -7.76 15.00 13.67
CA TYR A 53 -6.36 14.63 13.53
C TYR A 53 -6.02 14.13 12.13
N LEU A 54 -6.86 13.26 11.54
CA LEU A 54 -6.62 12.74 10.20
C LEU A 54 -6.76 13.83 9.12
N ARG A 55 -7.68 14.79 9.31
CA ARG A 55 -7.77 15.94 8.40
C ARG A 55 -6.56 16.87 8.47
N SER A 56 -5.90 17.00 9.62
CA SER A 56 -4.69 17.83 9.74
C SER A 56 -3.42 17.11 9.26
N THR A 57 -3.40 15.78 9.30
CA THR A 57 -2.19 14.98 9.00
C THR A 57 -2.18 14.31 7.63
N ALA A 58 -3.34 14.10 6.99
CA ALA A 58 -3.44 13.38 5.71
C ALA A 58 -2.91 14.15 4.48
N SER A 59 -2.32 15.34 4.63
CA SER A 59 -1.69 16.07 3.52
C SER A 59 -0.33 15.51 3.08
N SER A 60 0.27 14.58 3.84
CA SER A 60 1.68 14.22 3.70
C SER A 60 1.97 12.80 3.21
N THR A 61 0.96 11.99 2.88
CA THR A 61 1.15 10.57 2.52
C THR A 61 0.74 10.28 1.08
N THR A 62 1.68 10.52 0.15
CA THR A 62 1.90 9.93 -1.20
C THR A 62 0.76 9.79 -2.23
N ASP A 63 -0.51 9.76 -1.86
CA ASP A 63 -1.66 9.69 -2.75
C ASP A 63 -2.68 10.74 -2.26
N ALA A 64 -3.26 11.50 -3.19
CA ALA A 64 -4.11 12.69 -2.95
C ALA A 64 -4.82 12.74 -1.57
N PRO A 65 -4.68 13.84 -0.78
CA PRO A 65 -5.30 13.95 0.54
C PRO A 65 -6.82 13.75 0.45
N ARG A 66 -7.27 12.58 0.88
CA ARG A 66 -8.68 12.22 0.88
C ARG A 66 -9.24 12.39 2.30
N PRO A 67 -10.26 13.25 2.50
CA PRO A 67 -10.85 13.42 3.81
C PRO A 67 -11.43 12.09 4.32
N PRO A 68 -11.29 11.77 5.62
CA PRO A 68 -11.82 10.54 6.19
C PRO A 68 -13.36 10.52 6.13
N TYR A 69 -13.91 9.36 5.81
CA TYR A 69 -15.36 9.13 5.81
C TYR A 69 -15.82 8.77 7.22
N VAL A 70 -16.88 9.43 7.67
CA VAL A 70 -17.54 9.16 8.95
C VAL A 70 -18.94 8.68 8.67
N ILE A 71 -19.28 7.50 9.16
CA ILE A 71 -20.62 6.92 9.07
C ILE A 71 -21.13 6.81 10.51
N ASN A 72 -22.26 7.46 10.81
CA ASN A 72 -22.92 7.27 12.08
C ASN A 72 -23.75 5.98 12.01
N LEU A 73 -23.40 4.99 12.83
CA LEU A 73 -24.10 3.70 12.92
C LEU A 73 -24.97 3.62 14.18
N ASP A 74 -25.10 4.71 14.93
CA ASP A 74 -26.00 4.77 16.10
C ASP A 74 -27.46 4.79 15.60
N PRO A 75 -28.32 3.86 16.07
CA PRO A 75 -29.75 3.88 15.72
C PRO A 75 -30.55 4.99 16.41
N ALA A 76 -29.94 5.72 17.36
CA ALA A 76 -30.56 6.81 18.11
C ALA A 76 -30.45 8.18 17.42
#